data_AF-A0A9D9F5D4-F1
#
_entry.id   AF-A0A9D9F5D4-F1
#
_cell.length_a   1.000
_cell.length_b   1.000
_cell.length_c   1.000
_cell.angle_alpha   90.00
_cell.angle_beta   90.00
_cell.angle_gamma   90.00
#
_symmetry.space_group_name_H-M   'P 1'
#
loop_
_entity.id
_entity.type
_entity.pdbx_description
1 polymer ?
#
loop_
_entity_poly.entity_id
_entity_poly.type
_entity_poly.pdbx_seq_one_letter_code
_entity_poly.pdbx_strand_id
1 'polypeptide(L)'
;MTRTVENKVYNFIGNLSIALYSQGIQISLDALKQILNDHGQNYSESSNRGLGKVVSSAYDAWKEIDPVVHHAIAWTFIDKGGKPAWEKRV
;
A
#
# COMPACT_ATOMS: atom_id res chain seq x y z
N MET A 1 3.77 -16.42 15.26
CA MET A 1 4.63 -16.15 14.09
C MET A 1 4.14 -14.89 13.42
N THR A 2 5.00 -13.88 13.28
CA THR A 2 4.66 -12.66 12.55
C THR A 2 4.66 -12.99 11.06
N ARG A 3 3.51 -12.83 10.40
CA ARG A 3 3.40 -13.03 8.95
C ARG A 3 4.12 -11.87 8.26
N THR A 4 4.96 -12.14 7.26
CA THR A 4 5.74 -11.12 6.56
C THR A 4 5.86 -11.46 5.08
N VAL A 5 5.94 -10.43 4.24
CA VAL A 5 6.30 -10.54 2.81
C VAL A 5 7.80 -10.28 2.68
N GLU A 6 8.51 -11.03 1.84
CA GLU A 6 9.97 -10.88 1.64
C GLU A 6 10.35 -9.48 1.12
N ASN A 7 9.52 -8.91 0.24
CA ASN A 7 9.71 -7.56 -0.26
C ASN A 7 9.44 -6.53 0.85
N LYS A 8 10.50 -5.81 1.25
CA LYS A 8 10.45 -4.82 2.33
C LYS A 8 9.41 -3.73 2.12
N VAL A 9 9.21 -3.27 0.89
CA VAL A 9 8.21 -2.23 0.57
C VAL A 9 6.80 -2.80 0.73
N TYR A 10 6.54 -4.00 0.23
CA TYR A 10 5.22 -4.64 0.37
C TYR A 10 4.91 -4.97 1.82
N ASN A 11 5.91 -5.42 2.57
CA ASN A 11 5.78 -5.68 4.00
C ASN A 11 5.46 -4.39 4.77
N PHE A 12 6.15 -3.29 4.46
CA PHE A 12 5.87 -1.98 5.04
C PHE A 12 4.45 -1.50 4.70
N ILE A 13 4.04 -1.59 3.44
CA ILE A 13 2.68 -1.22 2.99
C ILE A 13 1.61 -2.04 3.74
N GLY A 14 1.83 -3.34 3.92
CA GLY A 14 0.92 -4.19 4.70
C GLY A 14 0.80 -3.73 6.15
N ASN A 15 1.93 -3.55 6.84
CA ASN A 15 1.95 -3.10 8.23
C ASN A 15 1.32 -1.71 8.42
N LEU A 16 1.65 -0.78 7.51
CA LEU A 16 1.06 0.55 7.49
C LEU A 16 -0.46 0.47 7.29
N SER A 17 -0.91 -0.35 6.33
CA SER A 17 -2.34 -0.49 6.05
C SER A 17 -3.13 -1.00 7.24
N ILE A 18 -2.59 -1.93 8.03
CA ILE A 18 -3.26 -2.44 9.24
C ILE A 18 -3.36 -1.36 10.31
N ALA A 19 -2.29 -0.59 10.51
CA ALA A 19 -2.27 0.49 11.50
C ALA A 19 -3.26 1.62 11.14
N LEU A 20 -3.44 1.91 9.85
CA LEU A 20 -4.38 2.91 9.37
C LEU A 20 -5.81 2.38 9.36
N TYR A 21 -6.02 1.14 8.94
CA TYR A 21 -7.32 0.47 8.91
C TYR A 21 -7.92 0.35 10.31
N SER A 22 -7.11 0.01 11.33
CA SER A 22 -7.59 -0.07 12.72
C SER A 22 -8.07 1.26 13.29
N GLN A 23 -7.67 2.37 12.68
CA GLN A 23 -8.08 3.73 13.04
C GLN A 23 -9.13 4.30 12.08
N GLY A 24 -9.55 3.54 11.06
CA GLY A 24 -10.47 4.02 10.04
C GLY A 24 -9.91 5.18 9.21
N ILE A 25 -8.61 5.17 8.90
CA ILE A 25 -7.94 6.22 8.11
C ILE A 25 -7.61 5.72 6.70
N GLN A 26 -8.11 6.42 5.69
CA GLN A 26 -7.66 6.27 4.30
C GLN A 26 -6.66 7.36 3.95
N ILE A 27 -5.68 7.03 3.11
CA ILE A 27 -4.70 8.00 2.61
C ILE A 27 -4.56 7.92 1.10
N SER A 28 -4.22 9.06 0.49
CA SER A 28 -3.96 9.12 -0.94
C SER A 28 -2.61 8.48 -1.29
N LEU A 29 -2.45 8.09 -2.56
CA LEU A 29 -1.14 7.68 -3.10
C LEU A 29 -0.07 8.77 -2.93
N ASP A 30 -0.43 10.06 -2.98
CA ASP A 30 0.52 11.15 -2.75
C ASP A 30 1.06 11.14 -1.30
N ALA A 31 0.19 10.89 -0.33
CA ALA A 31 0.59 10.76 1.08
C ALA A 31 1.44 9.50 1.30
N LEU A 32 1.06 8.36 0.71
CA LEU A 32 1.85 7.15 0.76
C LEU A 32 3.27 7.38 0.18
N LYS A 33 3.38 8.12 -0.93
CA LYS A 33 4.68 8.46 -1.54
C LYS A 33 5.58 9.22 -0.56
N GLN A 34 5.02 10.23 0.13
CA GLN A 34 5.76 11.02 1.12
C GLN A 34 6.26 10.13 2.26
N ILE A 35 5.38 9.30 2.83
CA ILE A 35 5.72 8.37 3.91
C ILE A 35 6.85 7.42 3.48
N LEU A 36 6.79 6.89 2.26
CA LEU A 36 7.83 5.99 1.74
C LEU A 36 9.18 6.69 1.59
N ASN A 37 9.18 7.93 1.08
CA ASN A 37 10.40 8.73 0.95
C ASN A 37 11.00 9.07 2.32
N ASP A 38 10.18 9.45 3.30
CA ASP A 38 10.62 9.71 4.68
C ASP A 38 11.22 8.46 5.32
N HIS A 39 10.77 7.28 4.89
CA HIS A 39 11.30 5.97 5.31
C HIS A 39 12.46 5.46 4.42
N GLY A 40 13.06 6.34 3.62
CA GLY A 40 14.23 6.05 2.77
C GLY A 40 13.95 5.17 1.54
N GLN A 41 12.69 4.89 1.24
CA GLN A 41 12.27 4.20 0.01
C GLN A 41 12.06 5.27 -1.07
N ASN A 42 13.16 5.75 -1.67
CA ASN A 42 13.16 6.85 -2.63
C ASN A 42 12.30 6.54 -3.88
N TYR A 43 11.04 6.96 -3.86
CA TYR A 43 10.13 6.94 -5.01
C TYR A 43 10.23 8.27 -5.76
N SER A 44 11.01 8.30 -6.84
CA SER A 44 11.29 9.50 -7.63
C SER A 44 10.31 9.75 -8.78
N GLU A 45 9.43 8.80 -9.13
CA GLU A 45 8.55 8.97 -10.29
C GLU A 45 7.58 10.15 -10.12
N SER A 46 7.47 10.96 -11.18
CA SER A 46 6.53 12.08 -11.28
C SER A 46 5.07 11.65 -11.40
N SER A 47 4.80 10.37 -11.66
CA SER A 47 3.45 9.81 -11.83
C SER A 47 3.11 8.80 -10.73
N ASN A 48 1.87 8.86 -10.22
CA ASN A 48 1.37 7.88 -9.25
C ASN A 48 1.07 6.50 -9.86
N ARG A 49 1.37 6.27 -11.15
CA ARG A 49 1.16 4.95 -11.78
C ARG A 49 2.10 3.90 -11.20
N GLY A 50 3.38 4.23 -11.02
CA GLY A 50 4.33 3.32 -10.37
C GLY A 50 3.88 2.94 -8.97
N LEU A 51 3.35 3.92 -8.21
CA LEU A 51 2.89 3.67 -6.84
C LEU A 51 1.58 2.87 -6.76
N GLY A 52 0.63 3.10 -7.68
CA GLY A 52 -0.57 2.27 -7.79
C GLY A 52 -0.21 0.80 -8.03
N LYS A 53 0.74 0.54 -8.95
CA LYS A 53 1.25 -0.83 -9.21
C LYS A 53 1.88 -1.44 -7.97
N VAL A 54 2.68 -0.67 -7.22
CA VAL A 54 3.31 -1.14 -5.98
C VAL A 54 2.26 -1.53 -4.94
N VAL A 55 1.19 -0.74 -4.79
CA VAL A 55 0.07 -1.08 -3.90
C VAL A 55 -0.66 -2.34 -4.39
N SER A 56 -0.92 -2.49 -5.69
CA SER A 56 -1.49 -3.72 -6.25
C SER A 56 -0.60 -4.95 -6.00
N SER A 57 0.72 -4.83 -6.20
CA SER A 57 1.66 -5.92 -5.94
C SER A 57 1.74 -6.27 -4.45
N ALA A 58 1.68 -5.29 -3.56
CA ALA A 58 1.60 -5.53 -2.12
C ALA A 58 0.29 -6.24 -1.75
N TYR A 59 -0.84 -5.81 -2.32
CA TYR A 59 -2.14 -6.46 -2.16
C TYR A 59 -2.07 -7.94 -2.58
N ASP A 60 -1.53 -8.24 -3.77
CA ASP A 60 -1.40 -9.62 -4.27
C ASP A 60 -0.44 -10.44 -3.39
N ALA A 61 0.69 -9.86 -2.95
CA ALA A 61 1.65 -10.54 -2.09
C ALA A 61 1.08 -10.91 -0.71
N TRP A 62 0.28 -10.03 -0.12
CA TRP A 62 -0.34 -10.30 1.18
C TRP A 62 -1.56 -11.21 1.08
N LYS A 63 -2.19 -11.34 -0.09
CA LYS A 63 -3.37 -12.20 -0.30
C LYS A 63 -3.13 -13.64 0.15
N GLU A 64 -1.98 -14.18 -0.21
CA GLU A 64 -1.60 -15.58 0.07
C GLU A 64 -1.05 -15.77 1.49
N ILE A 65 -0.75 -14.67 2.20
CA ILE A 65 -0.08 -14.70 3.51
C ILE A 65 -1.07 -14.39 4.63
N ASP A 66 -1.78 -13.27 4.52
CA ASP A 66 -2.75 -12.81 5.50
C ASP A 66 -3.91 -12.07 4.83
N PRO A 67 -5.12 -12.67 4.75
CA PRO A 67 -6.27 -12.04 4.11
C PRO A 67 -6.70 -10.74 4.81
N VAL A 68 -6.42 -10.58 6.11
CA VAL A 68 -6.76 -9.34 6.83
C VAL A 68 -5.89 -8.19 6.36
N VAL A 69 -4.58 -8.42 6.18
CA VAL A 69 -3.64 -7.41 5.68
C VAL A 69 -3.97 -7.04 4.24
N HIS A 70 -4.27 -8.05 3.42
CA HIS A 70 -4.75 -7.84 2.06
C HIS A 70 -6.00 -6.94 1.99
N HIS A 71 -7.02 -7.19 2.83
CA HIS A 71 -8.20 -6.34 2.91
C HIS A 71 -7.89 -4.93 3.43
N ALA A 72 -6.98 -4.80 4.39
CA ALA A 72 -6.54 -3.50 4.89
C ALA A 72 -5.87 -2.68 3.79
N ILE A 73 -5.00 -3.28 2.96
CA ILE A 73 -4.40 -2.62 1.79
C ILE A 73 -5.49 -2.16 0.82
N ALA A 74 -6.48 -3.01 0.56
CA ALA A 74 -7.55 -2.72 -0.38
C ALA A 74 -8.39 -1.49 0.01
N TRP A 75 -8.58 -1.30 1.32
CA TRP A 75 -9.37 -0.21 1.86
C TRP A 75 -8.58 1.07 2.10
N THR A 76 -7.30 0.98 2.49
CA THR A 76 -6.53 2.12 3.02
C THR A 76 -6.08 3.10 1.95
N PHE A 77 -5.60 2.61 0.80
CA PHE A 77 -4.94 3.46 -0.19
C PHE A 77 -5.91 3.85 -1.31
N ILE A 78 -6.09 5.14 -1.51
CA ILE A 78 -6.99 5.69 -2.54
C ILE A 78 -6.21 6.51 -3.58
N ASP A 79 -6.74 6.53 -4.81
CA ASP A 79 -6.23 7.38 -5.87
C ASP A 79 -6.78 8.82 -5.78
N LYS A 80 -6.37 9.68 -6.72
CA LYS A 80 -6.83 11.09 -6.78
C LYS A 80 -8.34 11.24 -6.99
N GLY A 81 -9.02 10.19 -7.46
CA GLY A 81 -10.47 10.15 -7.63
C GLY A 81 -11.21 9.47 -6.48
N GLY A 82 -10.53 9.16 -5.38
CA GLY A 82 -11.11 8.46 -4.23
C GLY A 82 -11.39 6.97 -4.47
N LYS A 83 -10.85 6.40 -5.57
CA LYS A 83 -11.02 4.97 -5.90
C LYS A 83 -9.91 4.14 -5.26
N PRO A 84 -10.14 2.86 -4.94
CA PRO A 84 -9.10 2.00 -4.39
C PRO A 84 -7.87 1.94 -5.29
N ALA A 85 -6.69 2.21 -4.72
CA ALA A 85 -5.46 2.32 -5.48
C ALA A 85 -4.99 0.97 -6.08
N TRP A 86 -5.32 -0.14 -5.40
CA TRP A 86 -4.95 -1.49 -5.82
C TRP A 86 -5.65 -1.94 -7.11
N GLU A 87 -6.75 -1.31 -7.51
CA GLU A 87 -7.48 -1.61 -8.75
C GLU A 87 -6.77 -1.12 -10.02
N LYS A 88 -5.76 -0.23 -9.89
CA LYS A 88 -5.04 0.33 -11.05
C LYS A 88 -4.05 -0.67 -11.66
N ARG A 89 -4.60 -1.62 -12.42
CA ARG A 89 -3.86 -2.54 -13.30
C ARG A 89 -3.69 -1.93 -14.70
N VAL A 90 -2.82 -0.92 -14.83
CA VAL A 90 -2.43 -0.33 -16.13
C VAL A 90 -0.92 -0.21 -16.24
#